data_AF-A0A9D6Z1Q5-F1
#
_entry.id   AF-A0A9D6Z1Q5-F1
#
_cell.length_a   1.000
_cell.length_b   1.000
_cell.length_c   1.000
_cell.angle_alpha   90.00
_cell.angle_beta   90.00
_cell.angle_gamma   90.00
#
_symmetry.space_group_name_H-M   'P 1'
#
loop_
_entity.id
_entity.type
_entity.pdbx_description
1 polymer ?
#
loop_
_entity_poly.entity_id
_entity_poly.type
_entity_poly.pdbx_seq_one_letter_code
_entity_poly.pdbx_strand_id
1 'polypeptide(L)' 'MASKQISRLLEVSAKQLRCNHALTGTAPANKLCPYCYQCETCPYDQMLEDTVHIYNGNAVPARA' A
#
# COMPACT_ATOMS: atom_id res chain seq x y z
N MET A 1 15.45 7.64 19.39
CA MET A 1 15.69 6.54 18.44
C MET A 1 14.55 6.56 17.43
N ALA A 2 14.77 7.06 16.21
CA ALA A 2 13.74 6.97 15.18
C ALA A 2 13.59 5.49 14.77
N SER A 3 12.37 4.98 14.77
CA SER A 3 12.06 3.63 14.31
C SER A 3 12.64 3.44 12.91
N LYS A 4 13.24 2.29 12.61
CA LYS A 4 13.88 1.98 11.31
C LYS A 4 13.00 2.31 10.09
N GLN A 5 11.69 2.32 10.30
CA GLN A 5 10.67 2.68 9.31
C GLN A 5 10.58 4.19 9.04
N ILE A 6 10.75 5.04 10.06
CA ILE A 6 10.74 6.50 9.93
C ILE A 6 11.94 6.96 9.11
N SER A 7 13.13 6.38 9.35
CA SER A 7 14.32 6.70 8.56
C SER A 7 14.13 6.37 7.07
N ARG A 8 13.57 5.19 6.76
CA ARG A 8 13.28 4.82 5.36
C ARG A 8 12.22 5.70 4.71
N LEU A 9 11.21 6.12 5.48
CA LEU A 9 10.19 7.06 4.99
C LEU A 9 10.76 8.43 4.63
N LEU A 10 11.82 8.86 5.31
CA LEU A 10 12.53 10.10 4.99
C LEU A 10 13.41 9.96 3.75
N GLU A 11 13.94 8.76 3.49
CA GLU A 11 14.71 8.44 2.26
C GLU A 11 13.81 8.38 1.02
N VAL A 12 12.59 7.86 1.16
CA VAL A 12 11.61 7.79 0.07
C VAL A 12 10.88 9.13 -0.06
N SER A 13 11.13 9.87 -1.14
CA SER A 13 10.48 11.17 -1.36
C SER A 13 8.94 11.05 -1.35
N ALA A 14 8.23 12.08 -0.90
CA ALA A 14 6.76 12.05 -0.80
C ALA A 14 6.03 11.73 -2.12
N LYS A 15 6.64 12.05 -3.27
CA LYS A 15 6.12 11.68 -4.60
C LYS A 15 6.21 10.18 -4.88
N GLN A 16 7.17 9.50 -4.26
CA GLN A 16 7.42 8.06 -4.33
C GLN A 16 6.78 7.31 -3.15
N LEU A 17 5.88 7.92 -2.37
CA LEU A 17 5.16 7.20 -1.31
C LEU A 17 3.83 6.63 -1.78
N ARG A 18 3.48 6.68 -3.07
CA ARG A 18 2.19 6.12 -3.53
C ARG A 18 2.18 4.61 -3.36
N CYS A 19 1.12 4.08 -2.74
CA CYS A 19 0.91 2.64 -2.57
C CYS A 19 0.88 1.92 -3.93
N ASN A 20 1.46 0.73 -4.02
CA ASN A 20 1.41 -0.08 -5.25
C ASN A 20 -0.03 -0.32 -5.71
N HIS A 21 -0.95 -0.63 -4.79
CA HIS A 21 -2.37 -0.78 -5.13
C HIS A 21 -3.02 0.51 -5.62
N ALA A 22 -2.55 1.67 -5.16
CA ALA A 22 -3.03 2.95 -5.68
C ALA A 22 -2.50 3.21 -7.09
N LEU A 23 -1.27 2.75 -7.40
CA LEU A 23 -0.67 2.85 -8.72
C LEU A 23 -1.33 1.90 -9.73
N THR A 24 -1.72 0.69 -9.30
CA THR A 24 -2.44 -0.29 -10.13
C THR A 24 -3.93 0.02 -10.24
N GLY A 25 -4.44 0.97 -9.45
CA GLY A 25 -5.86 1.32 -9.44
C GLY A 25 -6.74 0.28 -8.74
N THR A 26 -6.18 -0.50 -7.82
CA THR A 26 -6.91 -1.44 -6.93
C THR A 26 -7.17 -0.85 -5.54
N ALA A 27 -6.68 0.36 -5.26
CA ALA A 27 -6.89 1.13 -4.04
C ALA A 27 -7.00 2.62 -4.36
N PRO A 28 -7.49 3.46 -3.41
CA PRO A 28 -7.59 4.90 -3.58
C PRO A 28 -6.28 5.55 -4.06
N ALA A 29 -6.36 6.38 -5.10
CA ALA A 29 -5.19 7.04 -5.71
C ALA A 29 -4.38 7.93 -4.74
N ASN A 30 -5.01 8.36 -3.65
CA ASN A 30 -4.38 9.15 -2.58
C ASN A 30 -3.71 8.30 -1.48
N LYS A 31 -3.76 6.96 -1.59
CA LYS A 31 -3.20 6.06 -0.58
C LYS A 31 -1.67 6.09 -0.63
N LEU A 32 -1.07 6.46 0.49
CA LEU A 32 0.38 6.43 0.69
C LEU A 32 0.83 5.13 1.37
N CYS A 33 2.09 4.74 1.13
CA CYS A 33 2.73 3.54 1.65
C CYS A 33 3.65 3.90 2.83
N PRO A 34 3.17 3.77 4.08
CA PRO A 34 4.00 4.02 5.27
C PRO A 34 5.04 2.91 5.51
N TYR A 35 4.97 1.80 4.78
CA TYR A 35 5.85 0.64 4.91
C TYR A 35 7.00 0.62 3.89
N CYS A 36 7.19 1.70 3.11
CA CYS A 36 8.26 1.79 2.11
C CYS A 36 8.25 0.59 1.13
N TYR A 37 7.07 0.26 0.60
CA TYR A 37 6.85 -0.85 -0.34
C TYR A 37 7.14 -2.26 0.19
N GLN A 38 7.27 -2.44 1.51
CA GLN A 38 7.33 -3.77 2.14
C GLN A 38 5.92 -4.37 2.25
N CYS A 39 5.31 -4.70 1.10
CA CYS A 39 3.95 -5.25 1.04
C CYS A 39 3.78 -6.56 1.83
N GLU A 40 4.80 -7.43 1.85
CA GLU A 40 4.80 -8.71 2.58
C GLU A 40 4.40 -8.59 4.07
N THR A 41 4.74 -7.46 4.72
CA THR A 41 4.43 -7.20 6.13
C THR A 41 3.43 -6.05 6.30
N CYS A 42 2.88 -5.55 5.20
CA CYS A 42 1.93 -4.45 5.21
C CYS A 42 0.55 -4.97 5.58
N PRO A 43 -0.05 -4.53 6.71
CA PRO A 43 -1.37 -5.02 7.11
C PRO A 43 -2.47 -4.62 6.11
N TYR A 44 -2.24 -3.56 5.33
CA TYR A 44 -3.16 -3.19 4.26
C TYR A 44 -3.10 -4.18 3.10
N ASP A 45 -1.90 -4.64 2.71
CA ASP A 45 -1.74 -5.66 1.66
C ASP A 45 -2.42 -6.96 2.09
N GLN A 46 -2.14 -7.42 3.31
CA GLN A 46 -2.78 -8.60 3.92
C GLN A 46 -4.31 -8.50 3.97
N MET A 47 -4.86 -7.34 4.35
CA MET A 47 -6.31 -7.13 4.35
C MET A 47 -6.92 -7.18 2.93
N LEU A 48 -6.25 -6.62 1.92
CA LEU A 48 -6.71 -6.71 0.53
C LEU A 48 -6.54 -8.13 -0.03
N GLU A 49 -5.59 -8.90 0.49
CA GLU A 49 -5.44 -10.33 0.18
C GLU A 49 -6.55 -11.17 0.84
N ASP A 50 -6.93 -10.84 2.07
CA ASP A 50 -7.96 -11.56 2.83
C ASP A 50 -9.39 -11.23 2.37
N THR A 51 -9.60 -10.07 1.73
CA THR A 51 -10.93 -9.58 1.39
C THR A 51 -11.05 -9.14 -0.06
N VAL A 52 -12.12 -9.58 -0.73
CA VAL A 52 -12.55 -9.02 -2.01
C VAL A 52 -13.22 -7.67 -1.73
N HIS A 53 -12.57 -6.57 -2.13
CA HIS A 53 -13.13 -5.22 -2.03
C HIS A 53 -13.45 -4.65 -3.41
N ILE A 54 -14.48 -3.81 -3.48
CA ILE A 54 -14.84 -3.08 -4.69
C ILE A 54 -14.13 -1.73 -4.68
N TYR A 55 -13.29 -1.46 -5.68
CA TYR A 55 -12.70 -0.15 -5.89
C TYR A 55 -12.98 0.34 -7.31
N ASN A 56 -13.53 1.55 -7.44
CA ASN A 56 -13.93 2.16 -8.71
C ASN A 56 -14.87 1.27 -9.56
N GLY A 57 -15.77 0.53 -8.90
CA GLY A 57 -16.69 -0.41 -9.56
C GLY A 57 -16.06 -1.75 -9.97
N ASN A 58 -14.77 -1.94 -9.75
CA ASN A 58 -14.06 -3.18 -10.07
C ASN A 58 -13.89 -4.02 -8.80
N ALA A 59 -14.26 -5.30 -8.87
CA ALA A 59 -13.92 -6.26 -7.83
C ALA A 59 -12.42 -6.54 -7.90
N VAL A 60 -11.70 -6.20 -6.83
CA VAL A 60 -10.29 -6.52 -6.69
C VAL A 60 -10.21 -7.91 -6.09
N PRO A 61 -9.62 -8.89 -6.80
CA PRO A 61 -9.51 -10.24 -6.28
C PRO A 61 -8.52 -10.27 -5.11
N ALA A 62 -8.90 -10.98 -4.04
CA ALA A 62 -7.96 -11.60 -3.13
C ALA A 62 -6.95 -12.41 -3.96
N ARG A 63 -5.64 -12.24 -3.72
CA ARG A 63 -4.64 -13.03 -4.44
C ARG A 63 -4.80 -14.49 -3.99
N ALA A 64 -5.01 -15.39 -4.95
CA ALA A 64 -5.26 -16.82 -4.71
C ALA A 64 -4.08 -17.52 -4.05
#